data_AF-A0A965Q5X9-F1
#
_entry.id   AF-A0A965Q5X9-F1
#
_cell.length_a   1.000
_cell.length_b   1.000
_cell.length_c   1.000
_cell.angle_alpha   90.00
_cell.angle_beta   90.00
_cell.angle_gamma   90.00
#
_symmetry.space_group_name_H-M   'P 1'
#
loop_
_entity.id
_entity.type
_entity.pdbx_description
1 polymer ?
#
loop_
_entity_poly.entity_id
_entity_poly.type
_entity_poly.pdbx_seq_one_letter_code
_entity_poly.pdbx_strand_id
1 'polypeptide(L)' 'MAITHDLIAKTGEYTNANGETKARWTKVGVAMSNKQGGTSLLIESIPVNFDGWVTMREPQPKQGGAEDKTDLPF' A
#
# COMPACT_ATOMS: atom_id res chain seq x y z
N MET A 1 1.42 -17.62 -10.27
CA MET A 1 0.63 -16.37 -10.21
C MET A 1 1.61 -15.31 -9.77
N ALA A 2 1.91 -14.34 -10.63
CA ALA A 2 2.82 -13.25 -10.30
C ALA A 2 1.98 -12.09 -9.74
N ILE A 3 2.48 -11.41 -8.71
CA ILE A 3 1.86 -10.17 -8.22
C ILE A 3 2.05 -9.12 -9.30
N THR A 4 0.95 -8.54 -9.76
CA THR A 4 0.96 -7.52 -10.80
C THR A 4 0.80 -6.12 -10.21
N HIS A 5 -0.02 -5.97 -9.18
CA HIS A 5 -0.32 -4.67 -8.55
C HIS A 5 -0.55 -4.83 -7.05
N ASP A 6 -0.31 -3.75 -6.31
CA ASP A 6 -0.77 -3.58 -4.95
C ASP A 6 -2.18 -3.00 -4.94
N LEU A 7 -3.02 -3.50 -4.04
CA LEU A 7 -4.33 -2.95 -3.77
C LEU A 7 -4.24 -2.00 -2.60
N ILE A 8 -4.70 -0.77 -2.78
CA ILE A 8 -4.67 0.27 -1.75
C ILE A 8 -6.05 0.89 -1.57
N ALA A 9 -6.35 1.29 -0.34
CA ALA A 9 -7.57 2.04 -0.01
C ALA A 9 -7.18 3.35 0.69
N LYS A 10 -7.99 4.40 0.49
CA LYS A 10 -7.87 5.63 1.27
C LYS A 10 -8.44 5.36 2.66
N THR A 11 -7.61 5.49 3.68
CA THR A 11 -7.98 5.20 5.08
C THR A 11 -8.11 6.45 5.94
N GLY A 12 -7.84 7.62 5.37
CA GLY A 12 -8.00 8.90 6.03
C GLY A 12 -7.13 9.97 5.39
N GLU A 13 -6.85 11.02 6.15
CA GLU A 13 -6.01 12.14 5.74
C GLU A 13 -5.06 12.51 6.90
N TYR A 14 -3.93 13.11 6.56
CA TYR A 14 -2.97 13.61 7.55
C TYR A 14 -2.36 14.92 7.07
N THR A 15 -2.08 15.82 8.00
CA THR A 15 -1.35 17.05 7.72
C THR A 15 0.15 16.77 7.79
N ASN A 16 0.88 17.14 6.75
CA ASN A 16 2.34 17.04 6.76
C ASN A 16 2.97 18.24 7.50
N ALA A 17 4.29 18.19 7.73
CA ALA A 17 5.02 19.26 8.41
C ALA A 17 4.91 20.63 7.73
N ASN A 18 4.52 20.66 6.44
CA ASN A 18 4.35 21.88 5.64
C ASN A 18 2.92 22.42 5.68
N GLY A 19 2.02 21.83 6.49
CA GLY A 19 0.63 22.24 6.60
C GLY A 19 -0.30 21.74 5.49
N GLU A 20 0.19 20.89 4.58
CA GLU A 20 -0.61 20.33 3.49
C GLU A 20 -1.38 19.09 3.97
N THR A 21 -2.67 19.01 3.62
CA THR A 21 -3.48 17.81 3.86
C THR A 21 -3.21 16.79 2.77
N LYS A 22 -2.74 15.60 3.16
CA LYS A 22 -2.48 14.48 2.25
C LYS A 22 -3.34 13.27 2.59
N ALA A 23 -3.80 12.59 1.55
CA ALA A 23 -4.53 11.34 1.71
C ALA A 23 -3.61 10.24 2.26
N ARG A 24 -4.08 9.55 3.31
CA ARG A 24 -3.46 8.34 3.83
C ARG A 24 -3.95 7.15 3.01
N TRP A 25 -3.02 6.47 2.39
CA TRP A 25 -3.28 5.25 1.64
C TRP A 25 -2.70 4.06 2.39
N THR A 26 -3.48 2.98 2.47
CA THR A 26 -3.05 1.74 3.13
C THR A 26 -3.19 0.60 2.14
N LYS A 27 -2.18 -0.29 2.10
CA LYS A 27 -2.25 -1.51 1.32
C LYS A 27 -3.24 -2.48 1.96
N VAL A 28 -4.21 -2.93 1.18
CA VAL A 28 -5.31 -3.82 1.58
C VAL A 28 -5.17 -5.22 0.98
N GLY A 29 -4.30 -5.39 -0.03
CA GLY A 29 -4.07 -6.67 -0.68
C GLY A 29 -3.20 -6.55 -1.93
N VAL A 30 -3.32 -7.55 -2.81
CA VAL A 30 -2.56 -7.64 -4.07
C VAL A 30 -3.44 -8.15 -5.22
N ALA A 31 -3.16 -7.68 -6.42
CA ALA A 31 -3.66 -8.25 -7.66
C ALA A 31 -2.62 -9.21 -8.25
N MET A 32 -3.09 -10.34 -8.78
CA MET A 32 -2.24 -11.38 -9.35
C MET A 32 -2.77 -11.82 -10.70
N SER A 33 -1.86 -12.16 -11.61
CA SER A 33 -2.24 -12.82 -12.87
C SER A 33 -2.65 -14.27 -12.61
N ASN A 34 -3.81 -14.66 -13.13
CA ASN A 34 -4.29 -16.03 -13.08
C ASN A 34 -3.84 -16.83 -14.31
N LYS A 35 -3.91 -18.16 -14.24
CA LYS A 35 -3.48 -19.05 -15.35
C LYS A 35 -4.39 -18.99 -16.58
N GLN A 36 -5.58 -18.41 -16.45
CA GLN A 36 -6.62 -18.32 -17.50
C GLN A 36 -6.62 -16.95 -18.20
N GLY A 37 -5.63 -16.09 -17.92
CA GLY A 37 -5.47 -14.77 -18.54
C GLY A 37 -6.24 -13.63 -17.87
N GLY A 38 -6.91 -13.87 -16.75
CA GLY A 38 -7.58 -12.85 -15.94
C GLY A 38 -6.75 -12.37 -14.74
N THR A 39 -7.28 -11.39 -14.02
CA THR A 39 -6.70 -10.83 -12.79
C THR A 39 -7.50 -11.30 -11.58
N SER A 40 -6.82 -11.92 -10.61
CA SER A 40 -7.39 -12.29 -9.32
C SER A 40 -6.96 -11.28 -8.26
N LEU A 41 -7.89 -10.88 -7.39
CA LEU A 41 -7.62 -9.98 -6.27
C LEU A 41 -7.57 -10.80 -4.99
N LEU A 42 -6.45 -10.71 -4.25
CA LEU A 42 -6.35 -11.22 -2.89
C LEU A 42 -6.38 -10.02 -1.94
N ILE A 43 -7.48 -9.92 -1.19
CA ILE A 43 -7.68 -8.88 -0.19
C ILE A 43 -7.40 -9.49 1.19
N GLU A 44 -6.39 -8.97 1.87
CA GLU A 44 -5.94 -9.46 3.18
C GLU A 44 -6.55 -8.66 4.33
N SER A 45 -6.87 -7.38 4.08
CA SER A 45 -7.49 -6.50 5.08
C SER A 45 -8.42 -5.52 4.40
N ILE A 46 -9.56 -5.22 5.02
CA ILE A 46 -10.48 -4.17 4.58
C ILE A 46 -10.62 -3.17 5.73
N PRO A 47 -10.34 -1.87 5.52
CA PRO A 47 -10.55 -0.85 6.54
C PRO A 47 -12.06 -0.68 6.80
N VAL A 48 -12.44 -0.47 8.06
CA VAL A 48 -13.86 -0.35 8.44
C VAL A 48 -14.48 0.96 7.96
N ASN A 49 -13.74 2.06 8.03
CA ASN A 49 -14.19 3.40 7.61
C ASN A 49 -13.43 3.88 6.38
N PHE A 50 -13.60 3.20 5.25
CA PHE A 50 -13.07 3.65 3.96
C PHE A 50 -14.19 4.03 3.01
N ASP A 51 -13.84 4.72 1.93
CA ASP A 51 -14.75 5.24 0.91
C ASP A 51 -15.37 4.17 -0.01
N GLY A 52 -15.09 2.89 0.23
CA GLY A 52 -15.54 1.78 -0.60
C GLY A 52 -14.66 1.53 -1.83
N TRP A 53 -13.63 2.35 -2.05
CA TRP A 53 -12.77 2.26 -3.23
C TRP A 53 -11.45 1.58 -2.92
N VAL A 54 -11.04 0.69 -3.83
CA VAL A 54 -9.73 0.05 -3.83
C VAL A 54 -9.07 0.33 -5.17
N THR A 55 -7.89 0.94 -5.13
CA THR A 55 -7.12 1.30 -6.31
C THR A 55 -5.97 0.31 -6.50
N MET A 56 -5.74 -0.12 -7.74
CA MET A 56 -4.54 -0.87 -8.12
C MET A 56 -3.40 0.12 -8.38
N ARG A 57 -2.26 -0.08 -7.73
CA ARG A 57 -1.01 0.61 -8.05
C ARG A 57 0.06 -0.40 -8.42
N GLU A 58 1.02 0.01 -9.24
CA GLU A 58 2.21 -0.82 -9.47
C GLU A 58 2.87 -1.16 -8.12
N PRO A 59 3.35 -2.41 -7.94
CA PRO A 59 3.94 -2.84 -6.69
C PRO A 59 5.15 -1.95 -6.42
N GLN A 60 5.08 -1.17 -5.34
CA GLN A 60 6.24 -0.41 -4.92
C GLN A 60 7.30 -1.43 -4.50
N PRO A 61 8.57 -1.29 -4.94
CA PRO A 61 9.62 -2.16 -4.47
C PRO A 61 9.61 -2.09 -2.94
N LYS A 62 9.53 -3.24 -2.27
CA LYS A 62 9.70 -3.32 -0.82
C LYS A 62 11.02 -2.63 -0.53
N GLN A 63 10.97 -1.41 0.01
CA GLN A 63 12.14 -0.73 0.49
C GLN A 63 12.64 -1.61 1.63
N GLY A 64 13.68 -2.40 1.34
CA GLY A 64 14.40 -3.18 2.33
C GLY A 64 14.74 -2.24 3.47
N GLY A 65 14.48 -2.69 4.70
CA GLY A 65 14.77 -1.90 5.88
C GLY A 65 16.20 -1.39 5.80
N ALA A 66 16.35 -0.06 5.79
CA ALA A 66 17.54 0.55 6.33
C ALA A 66 17.46 0.35 7.86
N GLU A 67 17.73 -0.87 8.33
CA GLU A 67 18.46 -1.04 9.58
C GLU A 67 19.88 -0.56 9.29
N ASP A 68 20.10 0.74 9.33
CA ASP A 68 21.42 1.26 9.63
C ASP A 68 21.38 1.72 11.09
N LYS A 69 21.75 0.78 11.96
CA LYS A 69 22.29 1.09 13.27
C LYS A 69 23.64 1.81 13.06
N THR A 70 23.61 3.06 12.63
CA THR A 70 24.76 3.95 12.73
C THR A 70 24.48 4.96 13.84
N ASP A 71 25.03 4.61 15.00
CA ASP A 71 25.90 5.52 15.76
C ASP A 71 25.32 6.90 16.09
N LEU A 72 24.61 7.00 17.22
CA LEU A 72 24.42 8.26 17.94
C LEU A 72 25.40 8.29 19.12
N PRO A 73 26.44 9.15 19.09
CA PRO A 73 27.26 9.39 20.26
C PRO A 73 26.58 10.45 21.15
N PHE A 74 25.72 10.00 22.07
CA PHE A 74 25.58 10.55 23.42
C PHE A 74 24.69 9.64 24.29
#